data_AF-A0A434GKY7-F1
#
_entry.id   AF-A0A434GKY7-F1
#
_cell.length_a   1.000
_cell.length_b   1.000
_cell.length_c   1.000
_cell.angle_alpha   90.00
_cell.angle_beta   90.00
_cell.angle_gamma   90.00
#
_symmetry.space_group_name_H-M   'P 1'
#
loop_
_entity.id
_entity.type
_entity.pdbx_description
1 polymer ?
#
loop_
_entity_poly.entity_id
_entity_poly.type
_entity_poly.pdbx_seq_one_letter_code
_entity_poly.pdbx_strand_id
1 'polypeptide(L)' 'KLAVNMPAWSSSDKVLRLKGRGLPEKAGGHGDLYAHVRIMLPEGGDSALEELLRGQKG' A
#
# COMPACT_ATOMS: atom_id res chain seq x y z
N LYS A 1 -16.07 4.36 -2.33
CA LYS A 1 -15.09 3.25 -2.20
C LYS A 1 -14.17 3.28 -3.42
N LEU A 2 -12.85 3.26 -3.24
CA LEU A 2 -11.87 3.29 -4.33
C LEU A 2 -11.12 1.95 -4.36
N ALA A 3 -11.01 1.33 -5.52
CA ALA A 3 -10.19 0.14 -5.72
C ALA A 3 -8.83 0.56 -6.28
N VAL A 4 -7.76 -0.05 -5.78
CA VAL A 4 -6.39 0.23 -6.19
C VAL A 4 -5.74 -1.10 -6.57
N ASN A 5 -5.19 -1.19 -7.78
CA ASN A 5 -4.42 -2.35 -8.20
C ASN A 5 -3.03 -2.28 -7.56
N MET A 6 -2.69 -3.28 -6.74
CA MET A 6 -1.35 -3.45 -6.20
C MET A 6 -0.55 -4.33 -7.17
N PRO A 7 0.51 -3.83 -7.82
CA PRO A 7 1.36 -4.68 -8.65
C PRO A 7 2.04 -5.74 -7.80
N ALA A 8 2.29 -6.92 -8.36
CA ALA A 8 3.16 -7.91 -7.74
C ALA A 8 4.52 -7.29 -7.39
N TRP A 9 5.16 -7.81 -6.34
CA TRP A 9 6.46 -7.33 -5.85
C TRP A 9 6.47 -5.86 -5.39
N SER A 10 5.35 -5.36 -4.86
CA SER A 10 5.30 -4.04 -4.23
C SER A 10 5.79 -4.11 -2.78
N SER A 11 6.71 -3.22 -2.40
CA SER A 11 7.20 -3.03 -1.03
C SER A 11 6.67 -1.73 -0.40
N SER A 12 6.97 -1.50 0.86
CA SER A 12 6.54 -0.30 1.61
C SER A 12 7.11 1.02 1.07
N ASP A 13 8.13 1.00 0.21
CA ASP A 13 8.67 2.22 -0.41
C ASP A 13 7.84 2.70 -1.61
N LYS A 14 6.85 1.91 -2.03
CA LYS A 14 6.07 2.18 -3.24
C LYS A 14 4.95 3.17 -2.98
N VAL A 15 4.84 4.15 -3.88
CA VAL A 15 3.76 5.14 -3.90
C VAL A 15 2.93 4.97 -5.16
N LEU A 16 1.62 4.82 -5.00
CA LEU A 16 0.66 4.69 -6.10
C LEU A 16 -0.06 6.02 -6.31
N ARG A 17 0.12 6.62 -7.50
CA ARG A 17 -0.59 7.85 -7.89
C ARG A 17 -1.96 7.51 -8.44
N LEU A 18 -2.99 8.07 -7.83
CA LEU A 18 -4.38 7.95 -8.22
C LEU A 18 -4.81 9.27 -8.85
N LYS A 19 -4.71 9.32 -10.19
CA LYS A 19 -4.93 10.54 -10.96
C LYS A 19 -6.35 11.10 -10.77
N GLY A 20 -6.47 12.39 -10.48
CA GLY A 20 -7.76 13.10 -10.34
C GLY A 20 -8.58 12.71 -9.11
N ARG A 21 -7.97 12.04 -8.12
CA ARG A 21 -8.62 11.62 -6.88
C ARG A 21 -8.24 12.48 -5.67
N GLY A 22 -7.48 13.54 -5.89
CA GLY A 22 -7.09 14.51 -4.88
C GLY A 22 -8.13 15.61 -4.66
N LEU A 23 -7.71 16.65 -3.97
CA LEU A 23 -8.56 17.79 -3.63
C LEU A 23 -9.01 18.57 -4.87
N PRO A 24 -10.20 19.19 -4.85
CA PRO A 24 -10.66 20.06 -5.94
C PRO A 24 -9.75 21.29 -6.07
N GLU A 25 -9.51 21.72 -7.32
CA GLU A 25 -8.69 22.88 -7.63
C GLU A 25 -9.55 24.10 -7.99
N LYS A 26 -9.05 25.31 -7.70
CA LYS A 26 -9.78 26.57 -7.95
C LYS A 26 -10.09 26.81 -9.43
N ALA A 27 -9.23 26.35 -10.33
CA ALA A 27 -9.40 26.48 -11.77
C ALA A 27 -10.27 25.37 -12.40
N GLY A 28 -10.88 24.53 -11.56
CA GLY A 28 -11.60 23.33 -11.99
C GLY A 28 -10.70 22.09 -11.99
N GLY A 29 -11.34 20.92 -11.94
CA GLY A 29 -10.64 19.64 -11.85
C GLY A 29 -10.23 19.27 -10.42
N HIS A 30 -9.40 18.23 -10.33
CA HIS A 30 -8.93 17.65 -9.08
C HIS A 30 -7.44 17.34 -9.21
N GLY A 31 -6.71 17.55 -8.11
CA GLY A 31 -5.36 17.04 -7.97
C GLY A 31 -5.32 15.52 -7.86
N ASP A 32 -4.18 14.99 -7.44
CA ASP A 32 -3.97 13.55 -7.33
C ASP A 32 -3.89 13.09 -5.87
N LEU A 33 -4.30 11.85 -5.64
CA LEU A 33 -4.11 11.17 -4.37
C LEU A 33 -2.91 10.22 -4.48
N TYR A 34 -2.02 10.25 -3.50
CA TYR A 34 -0.88 9.36 -3.40
C TYR A 34 -1.11 8.35 -2.28
N ALA A 35 -1.22 7.08 -2.64
CA ALA A 35 -1.34 5.99 -1.67
C ALA A 35 0.05 5.39 -1.41
N HIS A 36 0.51 5.49 -0.17
CA HIS A 36 1.75 4.86 0.29
C HIS A 36 1.45 3.43 0.71
N VAL A 37 2.13 2.47 0.10
CA VAL A 37 2.04 1.07 0.53
C VAL A 37 2.73 0.94 1.89
N ARG A 38 2.10 0.26 2.84
CA ARG A 38 2.71 -0.08 4.14
C ARG A 38 2.39 -1.53 4.45
N ILE A 39 3.43 -2.36 4.51
CA ILE A 39 3.33 -3.72 4.99
C ILE A 39 3.46 -3.66 6.51
N MET A 40 2.40 -4.03 7.21
CA MET A 40 2.31 -4.01 8.68
C MET A 40 2.22 -5.45 9.18
N LEU A 41 2.88 -5.73 10.31
CA LEU A 41 2.72 -7.01 11.00
C LEU A 41 1.40 -7.01 11.80
N PRO A 42 0.79 -8.19 12.03
CA PRO A 42 -0.38 -8.32 12.90
C PRO A 42 -0.08 -7.84 14.33
N GLU A 43 -1.06 -7.16 14.94
CA GLU A 43 -0.97 -6.79 16.34
C GLU A 43 -1.04 -8.04 17.22
N GLY A 44 -0.19 -8.12 18.24
CA GLY A 44 -0.13 -9.28 19.15
C GLY A 44 0.73 -10.46 18.66
N GLY A 45 1.36 -10.33 17.49
CA GLY A 45 2.22 -11.37 16.92
C GLY A 45 1.44 -12.43 16.12
N ASP A 46 2.17 -13.27 15.40
CA ASP A 46 1.60 -14.34 14.57
C ASP A 46 2.60 -15.50 14.51
N SER A 47 2.35 -16.52 15.33
CA SER A 47 3.25 -17.68 15.44
C SER A 47 3.36 -18.45 14.13
N ALA A 48 2.30 -18.52 13.34
CA ALA A 48 2.32 -19.20 12.05
C ALA A 48 3.20 -18.44 11.05
N LEU A 49 3.10 -17.11 11.03
CA LEU A 49 3.98 -16.25 10.23
C LEU A 49 5.46 -16.37 10.67
N GLU A 50 5.71 -16.40 11.98
CA GLU A 50 7.06 -16.56 12.53
C GLU A 50 7.69 -17.91 12.16
N GLU A 51 6.94 -19.01 12.28
CA GLU A 51 7.37 -20.35 11.89
C GLU A 51 7.66 -20.43 10.39
N LEU A 52 6.77 -19.87 9.56
CA LEU A 52 6.94 -19.81 8.10
C LEU A 52 8.26 -19.15 7.72
N LEU A 53 8.53 -17.96 8.28
CA LEU A 53 9.73 -17.19 7.95
C LEU A 53 11.01 -17.83 8.49
N ARG A 54 10.96 -18.53 9.64
CA ARG A 54 12.12 -19.27 10.16
C ARG A 54 12.52 -20.44 9.28
N GLY A 55 11.53 -21.11 8.67
CA GLY A 55 11.76 -22.23 7.74
C GLY A 55 12.22 -21.79 6.35
N GLN A 56 11.92 -20.56 5.95
CA GLN A 56 12.42 -19.95 4.71
C GLN A 56 13.90 -19.57 4.86
N LYS A 57 14.79 -20.50 4.53
CA LYS A 57 16.18 -20.15 4.21
C LYS A 57 16.19 -19.42 2.86
N GLY A 58 16.81 -18.24 2.84
CA GLY A 58 17.08 -17.49 1.61
C GLY A 58 17.96 -18.25 0.63
#